data_AF-A0A427AGS0-F1
#
_entry.id   AF-A0A427AGS0-F1
#
_cell.length_a   1.000
_cell.length_b   1.000
_cell.length_c   1.000
_cell.angle_alpha   90.00
_cell.angle_beta   90.00
_cell.angle_gamma   90.00
#
_symmetry.space_group_name_H-M   'P 1'
#
loop_
_entity.id
_entity.type
_entity.pdbx_description
1 polymer ?
#
loop_
_entity_poly.entity_id
_entity_poly.type
_entity_poly.pdbx_seq_one_letter_code
_entity_poly.pdbx_strand_id
1 'polypeptide(L)'
;MDGIVTQLHDYFPDASFMVFNFKEGDKRSQISNILTESDMTVMDYPLQYEGCPLLSLEMIHHFLKSSESWLSLEGQHNVLLMHCERGGWPVLAFMLAGLLLYRKQYTGEQRTLEMVYKQAPKELHHLLSPLNPQPSHLRYLQYISRRGNAPEWPPKDIPFTLECLILRIVPNFDGEGGCRPMVRIYGQDPLAPNSRSSKILFSTSKTKKHVRHYKQAEAAPVKLKTRCRVQGDVVVECIHMDKDLEHEEIMFRVMFNTAFVHSSVLMLSREEIDVVWNAKNQFSRDFKADVGAYFFPSLSICSW
;
A
#
# COMPACT_ATOMS: atom_id res chain seq x y z
N MET A 1 -15.43 23.65 15.85
CA MET A 1 -15.62 22.44 15.03
C MET A 1 -17.02 21.88 15.17
N ASP A 2 -17.72 22.16 16.27
CA ASP A 2 -19.16 21.87 16.47
C ASP A 2 -20.03 22.32 15.29
N GLY A 3 -19.66 23.42 14.62
CA GLY A 3 -20.34 23.88 13.41
C GLY A 3 -20.33 22.90 12.23
N ILE A 4 -19.36 21.97 12.11
CA ILE A 4 -19.35 20.98 11.03
C ILE A 4 -20.45 19.94 11.24
N VAL A 5 -20.62 19.47 12.47
CA VAL A 5 -21.68 18.53 12.83
C VAL A 5 -23.05 19.19 12.64
N THR A 6 -23.21 20.42 13.15
CA THR A 6 -24.46 21.17 12.97
C THR A 6 -24.78 21.35 11.49
N GLN A 7 -23.80 21.75 10.66
CA GLN A 7 -24.00 21.88 9.21
C GLN A 7 -24.39 20.54 8.56
N LEU A 8 -23.76 19.43 8.94
CA LEU A 8 -24.09 18.12 8.37
C LEU A 8 -25.55 17.72 8.66
N HIS A 9 -26.02 17.93 9.88
CA HIS A 9 -27.42 17.69 10.24
C HIS A 9 -28.36 18.69 9.57
N ASP A 10 -27.97 19.96 9.40
CA ASP A 10 -28.79 20.95 8.69
C ASP A 10 -28.96 20.58 7.19
N TYR A 11 -27.91 20.07 6.55
CA TYR A 11 -27.96 19.64 5.14
C TYR A 11 -28.62 18.28 4.94
N PHE A 12 -28.52 17.38 5.92
CA PHE A 12 -29.07 16.02 5.86
C PHE A 12 -29.82 15.67 7.16
N PRO A 13 -31.00 16.27 7.39
CA PRO A 13 -31.70 16.19 8.68
C PRO A 13 -32.16 14.77 9.05
N ASP A 14 -32.50 13.96 8.04
CA ASP A 14 -32.99 12.58 8.24
C ASP A 14 -31.88 11.52 8.10
N ALA A 15 -30.61 11.95 7.98
CA ALA A 15 -29.51 11.03 7.72
C ALA A 15 -28.87 10.46 8.99
N SER A 16 -28.61 9.16 8.96
CA SER A 16 -27.72 8.50 9.91
C SER A 16 -26.30 8.49 9.35
N PHE A 17 -25.30 8.73 10.19
CA PHE A 17 -23.91 8.84 9.74
C PHE A 17 -23.01 7.75 10.31
N MET A 18 -22.23 7.14 9.41
CA MET A 18 -21.04 6.36 9.76
C MET A 18 -19.81 7.11 9.29
N VAL A 19 -18.81 7.24 10.16
CA VAL A 19 -17.58 7.98 9.91
C VAL A 19 -16.41 7.01 9.85
N PHE A 20 -15.68 7.01 8.74
CA PHE A 20 -14.40 6.34 8.61
C PHE A 20 -13.28 7.36 8.70
N ASN A 21 -12.53 7.28 9.80
CA ASN A 21 -11.48 8.21 10.13
C ASN A 21 -10.10 7.56 9.93
N PHE A 22 -9.37 8.04 8.92
CA PHE A 22 -8.00 7.63 8.65
C PHE A 22 -7.02 8.52 9.44
N LYS A 23 -6.47 7.99 10.55
CA LYS A 23 -5.70 8.76 11.55
C LYS A 23 -4.22 8.37 11.63
N GLU A 24 -3.39 9.30 12.07
CA GLU A 24 -1.98 9.11 12.35
C GLU A 24 -1.78 8.65 13.81
N GLY A 25 -1.03 7.56 14.00
CA GLY A 25 -0.67 7.03 15.31
C GLY A 25 -1.82 6.41 16.11
N ASP A 26 -1.51 6.02 17.34
CA ASP A 26 -2.42 5.22 18.18
C ASP A 26 -3.40 6.07 19.00
N LYS A 27 -3.11 7.37 19.17
CA LYS A 27 -3.95 8.27 19.94
C LYS A 27 -5.30 8.47 19.25
N ARG A 28 -6.35 8.69 20.03
CA ARG A 28 -7.66 9.04 19.48
C ARG A 28 -7.60 10.46 18.92
N SER A 29 -8.06 10.64 17.68
CA SER A 29 -8.06 11.95 17.02
C SER A 29 -9.07 12.88 17.71
N GLN A 30 -8.80 14.19 17.71
CA GLN A 30 -9.73 15.18 18.26
C GLN A 30 -11.09 15.11 17.53
N ILE A 31 -11.06 14.86 16.23
CA ILE A 31 -12.28 14.75 15.42
C ILE A 31 -13.09 13.50 15.76
N SER A 32 -12.44 12.37 16.09
CA SER A 32 -13.13 11.16 16.54
C SER A 32 -13.94 11.42 17.80
N ASN A 33 -13.40 12.20 18.76
CA ASN A 33 -14.14 12.57 19.98
C ASN A 33 -15.38 13.40 19.65
N ILE A 34 -15.23 14.48 18.88
CA ILE A 34 -16.32 15.40 18.52
C ILE A 34 -17.45 14.65 17.79
N LEU A 35 -17.11 13.79 16.84
CA LEU A 35 -18.10 13.06 16.05
C LEU A 35 -18.80 11.97 16.88
N THR A 36 -18.07 11.32 17.80
CA THR A 36 -18.68 10.33 18.72
C THR A 36 -19.65 10.99 19.70
N GLU A 37 -19.32 12.19 20.20
CA GLU A 37 -20.21 12.97 21.09
C GLU A 37 -21.50 13.41 20.39
N SER A 38 -21.53 13.34 19.05
CA SER A 38 -22.65 13.74 18.21
C SER A 38 -23.49 12.55 17.71
N ASP A 39 -23.44 11.41 18.40
CA ASP A 39 -24.16 10.16 18.07
C ASP A 39 -23.81 9.56 16.69
N MET A 40 -22.63 9.88 16.15
CA MET A 40 -22.13 9.30 14.91
C MET A 40 -21.26 8.08 15.20
N THR A 41 -21.43 7.00 14.43
CA THR A 41 -20.59 5.80 14.56
C THR A 41 -19.24 6.03 13.89
N VAL A 42 -18.15 6.11 14.67
CA VAL A 42 -16.80 6.33 14.16
C VAL A 42 -15.99 5.03 14.14
N MET A 43 -15.42 4.67 12.98
CA MET A 43 -14.41 3.62 12.86
C MET A 43 -13.07 4.20 12.43
N ASP A 44 -12.04 3.93 13.23
CA ASP A 44 -10.67 4.41 12.99
C ASP A 44 -9.87 3.41 12.15
N TYR A 45 -9.14 3.94 11.16
CA TYR A 45 -8.16 3.22 10.33
C TYR A 45 -6.81 3.93 10.40
N PRO A 46 -5.67 3.20 10.47
CA PRO A 46 -4.36 3.83 10.51
C PRO A 46 -3.95 4.41 9.14
N LEU A 47 -3.28 5.57 9.13
CA LEU A 47 -2.70 6.16 7.92
C LEU A 47 -1.40 5.50 7.49
N GLN A 48 -0.60 5.12 8.48
CA GLN A 48 0.69 4.52 8.28
C GLN A 48 0.85 3.36 9.21
N TYR A 49 1.73 2.46 8.79
CA TYR A 49 2.06 1.28 9.52
C TYR A 49 3.56 1.06 9.43
N GLU A 50 4.29 1.55 10.44
CA GLU A 50 5.76 1.53 10.47
C GLU A 50 6.43 2.08 9.18
N GLY A 51 5.91 3.17 8.62
CA GLY A 51 6.43 3.80 7.39
C GLY A 51 5.84 3.26 6.07
N CYS A 52 4.94 2.28 6.15
CA CYS A 52 4.11 1.79 5.04
C CYS A 52 2.79 2.58 4.93
N PRO A 53 2.40 3.10 3.75
CA PRO A 53 1.26 4.01 3.58
C PRO A 53 0.00 3.28 3.07
N LEU A 54 -0.28 2.07 3.55
CA LEU A 54 -1.45 1.31 3.09
C LEU A 54 -1.99 0.40 4.19
N LEU A 55 -3.31 0.27 4.22
CA LEU A 55 -4.04 -0.65 5.09
C LEU A 55 -3.78 -2.10 4.67
N SER A 56 -3.82 -3.02 5.63
CA SER A 56 -3.78 -4.44 5.30
C SER A 56 -5.00 -4.84 4.46
N LEU A 57 -4.88 -5.89 3.66
CA LEU A 57 -5.98 -6.40 2.86
C LEU A 57 -7.20 -6.80 3.71
N GLU A 58 -6.96 -7.27 4.94
CA GLU A 58 -8.00 -7.52 5.95
C GLU A 58 -8.74 -6.23 6.33
N MET A 59 -8.02 -5.15 6.64
CA MET A 59 -8.63 -3.85 6.97
C MET A 59 -9.37 -3.25 5.78
N ILE A 60 -8.82 -3.41 4.57
CA ILE A 60 -9.49 -3.02 3.33
C ILE A 60 -10.82 -3.77 3.20
N HIS A 61 -10.81 -5.09 3.41
CA HIS A 61 -12.04 -5.88 3.32
C HIS A 61 -13.07 -5.49 4.38
N HIS A 62 -12.64 -5.31 5.63
CA HIS A 62 -13.49 -4.84 6.71
C HIS A 62 -14.17 -3.51 6.33
N PHE A 63 -13.39 -2.53 5.86
CA PHE A 63 -13.91 -1.26 5.37
C PHE A 63 -14.97 -1.44 4.28
N LEU A 64 -14.69 -2.27 3.27
CA LEU A 64 -15.60 -2.47 2.13
C LEU A 64 -16.92 -3.12 2.57
N LYS A 65 -16.83 -4.14 3.42
CA LYS A 65 -18.01 -4.84 3.96
C LYS A 65 -18.85 -3.95 4.86
N SER A 66 -18.23 -3.23 5.78
CA SER A 66 -18.95 -2.33 6.67
C SER A 66 -19.59 -1.17 5.89
N SER A 67 -18.91 -0.62 4.87
CA SER A 67 -19.49 0.38 3.97
C SER A 67 -20.71 -0.15 3.22
N GLU A 68 -20.59 -1.33 2.61
CA GLU A 68 -21.66 -1.95 1.82
C GLU A 68 -22.88 -2.24 2.68
N SER A 69 -22.65 -2.83 3.86
CA SER A 69 -23.71 -3.14 4.84
C SER A 69 -24.44 -1.86 5.25
N TRP A 70 -23.70 -0.82 5.67
CA TRP A 70 -24.27 0.46 6.09
C TRP A 70 -25.09 1.12 4.98
N LEU A 71 -24.53 1.22 3.77
CA LEU A 71 -25.14 1.92 2.65
C LEU A 71 -26.25 1.13 1.93
N SER A 72 -26.52 -0.11 2.35
CA SER A 72 -27.57 -0.96 1.75
C SER A 72 -28.71 -1.27 2.72
N LEU A 73 -28.72 -0.67 3.91
CA LEU A 73 -29.85 -0.78 4.84
C LEU A 73 -31.07 -0.05 4.25
N GLU A 74 -32.09 -0.82 3.89
CA GLU A 74 -33.34 -0.28 3.33
C GLU A 74 -34.09 0.60 4.35
N GLY A 75 -34.71 1.66 3.86
CA GLY A 75 -35.55 2.55 4.68
C GLY A 75 -34.78 3.57 5.54
N GLN A 76 -33.45 3.68 5.41
CA GLN A 76 -32.66 4.70 6.09
C GLN A 76 -31.89 5.59 5.09
N HIS A 77 -31.76 6.88 5.39
CA HIS A 77 -30.94 7.82 4.63
C HIS A 77 -29.48 7.76 5.11
N ASN A 78 -28.83 6.61 4.93
CA ASN A 78 -27.49 6.38 5.45
C ASN A 78 -26.41 7.10 4.64
N VAL A 79 -25.58 7.88 5.33
CA VAL A 79 -24.44 8.60 4.76
C VAL A 79 -23.15 8.04 5.34
N LEU A 80 -22.15 7.84 4.47
CA LEU A 80 -20.79 7.48 4.86
C LEU A 80 -19.91 8.72 4.74
N LEU A 81 -19.33 9.15 5.85
CA LEU A 81 -18.36 10.24 5.91
C LEU A 81 -16.95 9.66 5.98
N MET A 82 -16.08 10.08 5.07
CA MET A 82 -14.67 9.69 5.06
C MET A 82 -13.82 10.90 5.44
N HIS A 83 -13.02 10.76 6.49
CA HIS A 83 -12.11 11.80 6.97
C HIS A 83 -10.70 11.23 7.04
N CYS A 84 -9.69 12.04 6.70
CA CYS A 84 -8.30 11.68 6.94
C CYS A 84 -7.54 12.83 7.58
N GLU A 85 -6.62 12.50 8.49
CA GLU A 85 -5.64 13.46 9.00
C GLU A 85 -4.61 13.83 7.91
N ARG A 86 -3.73 14.78 8.24
CA ARG A 86 -2.72 15.30 7.30
C ARG A 86 -1.87 14.14 6.74
N GLY A 87 -1.71 14.13 5.43
CA GLY A 87 -0.99 13.07 4.70
C GLY A 87 -1.85 11.86 4.32
N GLY A 88 -3.10 11.78 4.81
CA GLY A 88 -3.96 10.62 4.59
C GLY A 88 -4.82 10.59 3.35
N TRP A 89 -4.82 11.69 2.58
CA TRP A 89 -5.60 11.78 1.34
C TRP A 89 -5.33 10.63 0.35
N PRO A 90 -4.08 10.20 0.08
CA PRO A 90 -3.83 9.09 -0.84
C PRO A 90 -4.54 7.79 -0.44
N VAL A 91 -4.57 7.49 0.87
CA VAL A 91 -5.25 6.32 1.43
C VAL A 91 -6.76 6.49 1.35
N LEU A 92 -7.30 7.65 1.75
CA LEU A 92 -8.73 7.94 1.64
C LEU A 92 -9.22 7.81 0.19
N ALA A 93 -8.48 8.40 -0.76
CA ALA A 93 -8.81 8.34 -2.18
C ALA A 93 -8.79 6.91 -2.73
N PHE A 94 -7.79 6.11 -2.32
CA PHE A 94 -7.73 4.69 -2.63
C PHE A 94 -8.94 3.92 -2.07
N MET A 95 -9.26 4.12 -0.80
CA MET A 95 -10.36 3.42 -0.14
C MET A 95 -11.72 3.79 -0.73
N LEU A 96 -11.93 5.05 -1.09
CA LEU A 96 -13.13 5.51 -1.79
C LEU A 96 -13.22 4.89 -3.19
N ALA A 97 -12.13 4.90 -3.97
CA ALA A 97 -12.10 4.22 -5.27
C ALA A 97 -12.40 2.72 -5.13
N GLY A 98 -11.84 2.07 -4.10
CA GLY A 98 -12.10 0.69 -3.76
C GLY A 98 -13.58 0.42 -3.48
N LEU A 99 -14.24 1.29 -2.69
CA LEU A 99 -15.67 1.18 -2.40
C LEU A 99 -16.53 1.30 -3.67
N LEU A 100 -16.23 2.29 -4.52
CA LEU A 100 -16.95 2.54 -5.76
C LEU A 100 -16.86 1.34 -6.73
N LEU A 101 -15.69 0.71 -6.83
CA LEU A 101 -15.48 -0.50 -7.62
C LEU A 101 -16.13 -1.74 -6.99
N TYR A 102 -16.02 -1.87 -5.67
CA TYR A 102 -16.57 -2.99 -4.91
C TYR A 102 -18.11 -3.04 -5.03
N ARG A 103 -18.78 -1.88 -4.92
CA ARG A 103 -20.23 -1.73 -5.13
C ARG A 103 -20.67 -1.70 -6.60
N LYS A 104 -19.74 -1.90 -7.55
CA LYS A 104 -19.99 -1.89 -8.99
C LYS A 104 -20.62 -0.60 -9.53
N GLN A 105 -20.41 0.52 -8.84
CA GLN A 105 -20.87 1.84 -9.30
C GLN A 105 -20.00 2.38 -10.43
N TYR A 106 -18.73 1.97 -10.47
CA TYR A 106 -17.76 2.33 -11.49
C TYR A 106 -17.04 1.09 -12.02
N THR A 107 -16.47 1.21 -13.22
CA THR A 107 -15.62 0.19 -13.84
C THR A 107 -14.28 0.80 -14.28
N GLY A 108 -13.24 -0.02 -14.28
CA GLY A 108 -11.87 0.40 -14.57
C GLY A 108 -11.17 1.02 -13.36
N GLU A 109 -10.20 0.29 -12.81
CA GLU A 109 -9.49 0.63 -11.58
C GLU A 109 -8.73 1.95 -11.72
N GLN A 110 -7.96 2.09 -12.80
CA GLN A 110 -7.15 3.27 -13.05
C GLN A 110 -7.99 4.53 -13.20
N ARG A 111 -9.05 4.48 -14.04
CA ARG A 111 -9.94 5.61 -14.27
C ARG A 111 -10.63 6.07 -12.98
N THR A 112 -11.08 5.11 -12.17
CA THR A 112 -11.77 5.40 -10.91
C THR A 112 -10.82 6.04 -9.90
N LEU A 113 -9.61 5.49 -9.76
CA LEU A 113 -8.58 6.05 -8.88
C LEU A 113 -8.21 7.48 -9.28
N GLU A 114 -7.94 7.72 -10.56
CA GLU A 114 -7.61 9.05 -11.08
C GLU A 114 -8.74 10.07 -10.87
N MET A 115 -10.00 9.64 -11.03
CA MET A 115 -11.16 10.49 -10.80
C MET A 115 -11.24 10.96 -9.35
N VAL A 116 -11.03 10.05 -8.39
CA VAL A 116 -11.06 10.39 -6.96
C VAL A 116 -9.88 11.28 -6.59
N TYR A 117 -8.66 10.96 -7.05
CA TYR A 117 -7.48 11.79 -6.79
C TYR A 117 -7.63 13.24 -7.29
N LYS A 118 -8.37 13.45 -8.39
CA LYS A 118 -8.63 14.80 -8.94
C LYS A 118 -9.58 15.65 -8.10
N GLN A 119 -10.20 15.10 -7.06
CA GLN A 119 -11.08 15.86 -6.16
C GLN A 119 -10.29 16.74 -5.17
N ALA A 120 -8.99 16.50 -4.99
CA ALA A 120 -8.11 17.38 -4.22
C ALA A 120 -7.23 18.23 -5.14
N PRO A 121 -6.89 19.48 -4.73
CA PRO A 121 -5.89 20.30 -5.42
C PRO A 121 -4.57 19.55 -5.59
N LYS A 122 -3.98 19.62 -6.80
CA LYS A 122 -2.75 18.90 -7.16
C LYS A 122 -1.56 19.31 -6.30
N GLU A 123 -1.55 20.56 -5.85
CA GLU A 123 -0.53 21.17 -5.00
C GLU A 123 -0.44 20.46 -3.65
N LEU A 124 -1.53 19.84 -3.18
CA LEU A 124 -1.54 19.06 -1.96
C LEU A 124 -0.91 17.67 -2.15
N HIS A 125 -0.94 17.09 -3.35
CA HIS A 125 -0.45 15.71 -3.56
C HIS A 125 1.01 15.51 -3.15
N HIS A 126 1.87 16.50 -3.45
CA HIS A 126 3.30 16.47 -3.10
C HIS A 126 3.58 16.77 -1.62
N LEU A 127 2.67 17.47 -0.94
CA LEU A 127 2.79 17.81 0.48
C LEU A 127 2.34 16.67 1.41
N LEU A 128 1.70 15.63 0.87
CA LEU A 128 0.94 14.64 1.62
C LEU A 128 1.59 13.25 1.67
N SER A 129 2.49 12.89 0.75
CA SER A 129 3.26 11.64 0.81
C SER A 129 4.60 11.77 0.09
N PRO A 130 5.71 11.27 0.68
CA PRO A 130 7.05 11.37 0.06
C PRO A 130 7.16 10.57 -1.25
N LEU A 131 6.47 9.43 -1.35
CA LEU A 131 6.33 8.63 -2.56
C LEU A 131 4.93 8.80 -3.16
N ASN A 132 4.80 8.62 -4.47
CA ASN A 132 3.51 8.44 -5.13
C ASN A 132 3.04 6.98 -4.96
N PRO A 133 2.01 6.70 -4.14
CA PRO A 133 1.54 5.34 -3.85
C PRO A 133 0.53 4.81 -4.88
N GLN A 134 0.20 5.59 -5.93
CA GLN A 134 -0.83 5.20 -6.90
C GLN A 134 -0.57 3.84 -7.57
N PRO A 135 0.67 3.46 -7.97
CA PRO A 135 0.93 2.14 -8.53
C PRO A 135 0.56 0.99 -7.58
N SER A 136 0.94 1.08 -6.31
CA SER A 136 0.53 0.11 -5.29
C SER A 136 -0.97 0.13 -5.02
N HIS A 137 -1.59 1.31 -4.92
CA HIS A 137 -3.06 1.41 -4.81
C HIS A 137 -3.76 0.75 -6.00
N LEU A 138 -3.29 0.97 -7.23
CA LEU A 138 -3.86 0.37 -8.43
C LEU A 138 -3.78 -1.17 -8.39
N ARG A 139 -2.66 -1.73 -7.91
CA ARG A 139 -2.52 -3.17 -7.71
C ARG A 139 -3.54 -3.72 -6.71
N TYR A 140 -3.77 -3.03 -5.59
CA TYR A 140 -4.78 -3.45 -4.62
C TYR A 140 -6.22 -3.26 -5.12
N LEU A 141 -6.49 -2.22 -5.93
CA LEU A 141 -7.79 -2.09 -6.61
C LEU A 141 -8.03 -3.26 -7.57
N GLN A 142 -6.99 -3.73 -8.28
CA GLN A 142 -7.10 -4.93 -9.10
C GLN A 142 -7.43 -6.17 -8.26
N TYR A 143 -6.89 -6.30 -7.03
CA TYR A 143 -7.27 -7.38 -6.10
C TYR A 143 -8.75 -7.29 -5.71
N ILE A 144 -9.26 -6.09 -5.44
CA ILE A 144 -10.68 -5.83 -5.10
C ILE A 144 -11.58 -6.18 -6.30
N SER A 145 -11.26 -5.68 -7.49
CA SER A 145 -12.04 -5.92 -8.70
C SER A 145 -12.10 -7.40 -9.10
N ARG A 146 -11.00 -8.14 -8.90
CA ARG A 146 -10.88 -9.57 -9.22
C ARG A 146 -11.66 -10.48 -8.28
N ARG A 147 -12.23 -9.98 -7.18
CA ARG A 147 -13.10 -10.77 -6.29
C ARG A 147 -14.17 -11.54 -7.06
N GLY A 148 -14.77 -10.94 -8.10
CA GLY A 148 -15.84 -11.57 -8.88
C GLY A 148 -16.96 -12.13 -7.98
N ASN A 149 -17.38 -13.37 -8.26
CA ASN A 149 -18.32 -14.13 -7.43
C ASN A 149 -17.61 -15.07 -6.44
N ALA A 150 -16.34 -14.79 -6.09
CA ALA A 150 -15.61 -15.65 -5.17
C ALA A 150 -16.36 -15.75 -3.82
N PRO A 151 -16.60 -16.98 -3.31
CA PRO A 151 -17.36 -17.19 -2.09
C PRO A 151 -16.64 -16.62 -0.87
N GLU A 152 -15.31 -16.58 -0.91
CA GLU A 152 -14.44 -16.05 0.15
C GLU A 152 -13.46 -15.03 -0.46
N TRP A 153 -13.45 -13.82 0.09
CA TRP A 153 -12.47 -12.78 -0.23
C TRP A 153 -12.21 -11.97 1.06
N PRO A 154 -10.97 -11.59 1.37
CA PRO A 154 -9.75 -11.86 0.61
C PRO A 154 -9.36 -13.35 0.62
N PRO A 155 -8.63 -13.85 -0.39
CA PRO A 155 -8.10 -15.20 -0.37
C PRO A 155 -7.12 -15.40 0.78
N LYS A 156 -6.89 -16.65 1.18
CA LYS A 156 -5.90 -16.99 2.21
C LYS A 156 -4.49 -16.65 1.71
N ASP A 157 -3.68 -16.11 2.62
CA ASP A 157 -2.28 -15.81 2.32
C ASP A 157 -1.49 -17.06 1.94
N ILE A 158 -0.60 -16.90 0.96
CA ILE A 158 0.29 -17.96 0.49
C ILE A 158 1.72 -17.58 0.90
N PRO A 159 2.23 -18.08 2.04
CA PRO A 159 3.57 -17.72 2.48
C PRO A 159 4.64 -18.26 1.53
N PHE A 160 5.64 -17.45 1.24
CA PHE A 160 6.78 -17.85 0.41
C PHE A 160 8.08 -17.19 0.90
N THR A 161 9.21 -17.67 0.38
CA THR A 161 10.51 -17.03 0.60
C THR A 161 10.78 -16.02 -0.51
N LEU A 162 10.87 -14.74 -0.16
CA LEU A 162 11.35 -13.70 -1.06
C LEU A 162 12.87 -13.87 -1.20
N GLU A 163 13.31 -14.47 -2.31
CA GLU A 163 14.70 -14.86 -2.53
C GLU A 163 15.60 -13.67 -2.88
N CYS A 164 15.08 -12.78 -3.73
CA CYS A 164 15.81 -11.61 -4.20
C CYS A 164 14.90 -10.55 -4.84
N LEU A 165 15.42 -9.33 -4.92
CA LEU A 165 14.98 -8.29 -5.83
C LEU A 165 15.98 -8.19 -6.98
N ILE A 166 15.52 -8.21 -8.24
CA ILE A 166 16.37 -8.11 -9.42
C ILE A 166 16.05 -6.82 -10.16
N LEU A 167 17.02 -5.92 -10.28
CA LEU A 167 16.92 -4.75 -11.14
C LEU A 167 17.42 -5.13 -12.53
N ARG A 168 16.53 -5.16 -13.54
CA ARG A 168 16.92 -5.53 -14.91
C ARG A 168 17.76 -4.45 -15.57
N ILE A 169 17.52 -3.19 -15.23
CA ILE A 169 18.29 -2.02 -15.66
C ILE A 169 18.62 -1.21 -14.41
N VAL A 170 19.88 -0.82 -14.26
CA VAL A 170 20.35 0.02 -13.14
C VAL A 170 19.76 1.43 -13.29
N PRO A 171 19.05 1.99 -12.29
CA PRO A 171 18.60 3.37 -12.34
C PRO A 171 19.75 4.33 -11.99
N ASN A 172 19.61 5.62 -12.35
CA ASN A 172 20.62 6.64 -12.07
C ASN A 172 20.25 7.43 -10.81
N PHE A 173 20.93 7.12 -9.70
CA PHE A 173 20.72 7.76 -8.40
C PHE A 173 21.98 8.41 -7.82
N ASP A 174 23.16 8.17 -8.40
CA ASP A 174 24.42 8.80 -7.99
C ASP A 174 24.80 10.02 -8.87
N GLY A 175 24.02 10.33 -9.90
CA GLY A 175 24.31 11.39 -10.87
C GLY A 175 25.36 11.02 -11.93
N GLU A 176 26.01 9.85 -11.81
CA GLU A 176 27.05 9.33 -12.69
C GLU A 176 26.57 8.12 -13.52
N GLY A 177 25.27 7.83 -13.51
CA GLY A 177 24.69 6.69 -14.24
C GLY A 177 24.77 5.37 -13.47
N GLY A 178 24.67 5.42 -12.14
CA GLY A 178 24.69 4.23 -11.29
C GLY A 178 23.90 4.38 -10.00
N CYS A 179 23.95 3.33 -9.17
CA CYS A 179 23.42 3.34 -7.82
C CYS A 179 24.14 2.33 -6.91
N ARG A 180 23.95 2.50 -5.60
CA ARG A 180 24.35 1.57 -4.53
C ARG A 180 23.10 1.04 -3.83
N PRO A 181 22.44 0.02 -4.39
CA PRO A 181 21.14 -0.42 -3.95
C PRO A 181 21.22 -1.30 -2.69
N MET A 182 20.26 -1.09 -1.80
CA MET A 182 19.97 -1.91 -0.63
C MET A 182 18.48 -2.25 -0.63
N VAL A 183 18.13 -3.39 -0.03
CA VAL A 183 16.73 -3.81 0.11
C VAL A 183 16.33 -3.78 1.57
N ARG A 184 15.12 -3.27 1.82
CA ARG A 184 14.40 -3.37 3.09
C ARG A 184 13.02 -3.97 2.85
N ILE A 185 12.62 -4.94 3.67
CA ILE A 185 11.35 -5.65 3.55
C ILE A 185 10.58 -5.48 4.84
N TYR A 186 9.31 -5.10 4.69
CA TYR A 186 8.34 -5.01 5.77
C TYR A 186 7.20 -5.98 5.52
N GLY A 187 6.62 -6.49 6.61
CA GLY A 187 5.46 -7.35 6.56
C GLY A 187 5.11 -7.85 7.95
N GLN A 188 4.06 -8.67 8.02
CA GLN A 188 3.59 -9.29 9.26
C GLN A 188 4.67 -10.15 9.90
N ASP A 189 4.78 -10.11 11.23
CA ASP A 189 5.71 -10.94 11.99
C ASP A 189 5.35 -12.44 11.89
N PRO A 190 6.20 -13.29 11.28
CA PRO A 190 5.96 -14.72 11.23
C PRO A 190 5.91 -15.39 12.61
N LEU A 191 6.49 -14.76 13.64
CA LEU A 191 6.54 -15.25 15.02
C LEU A 191 5.36 -14.76 15.87
N ALA A 192 4.64 -13.75 15.40
CA ALA A 192 3.47 -13.19 16.08
C ALA A 192 2.33 -12.98 15.07
N PRO A 193 1.75 -14.06 14.53
CA PRO A 193 0.71 -13.98 13.49
C PRO A 193 -0.56 -13.28 13.96
N ASN A 194 -0.81 -13.22 15.26
CA ASN A 194 -1.94 -12.46 15.83
C ASN A 194 -1.60 -10.98 16.06
N SER A 195 -0.33 -10.59 15.94
CA SER A 195 0.06 -9.20 16.01
C SER A 195 -0.33 -8.53 14.72
N ARG A 196 -1.22 -7.55 14.83
CA ARG A 196 -1.55 -6.63 13.75
C ARG A 196 -0.47 -5.56 13.63
N SER A 197 0.82 -5.86 13.81
CA SER A 197 1.98 -4.98 13.54
C SER A 197 2.89 -5.55 12.43
N SER A 198 3.19 -4.78 11.39
CA SER A 198 4.22 -5.06 10.39
C SER A 198 5.51 -4.66 11.04
N LYS A 199 6.59 -5.36 10.74
CA LYS A 199 7.92 -4.98 11.16
C LYS A 199 8.89 -5.09 10.02
N ILE A 200 10.09 -4.56 10.21
CA ILE A 200 11.21 -4.86 9.31
C ILE A 200 11.53 -6.36 9.43
N LEU A 201 11.23 -7.12 8.39
CA LEU A 201 11.52 -8.55 8.28
C LEU A 201 12.93 -8.80 7.75
N PHE A 202 13.44 -7.87 6.94
CA PHE A 202 14.78 -7.93 6.38
C PHE A 202 15.30 -6.53 6.09
N SER A 203 16.58 -6.29 6.36
CA SER A 203 17.31 -5.14 5.85
C SER A 203 18.69 -5.58 5.43
N THR A 204 19.14 -5.09 4.28
CA THR A 204 20.53 -5.29 3.84
C THR A 204 21.47 -4.64 4.88
N SER A 205 22.63 -5.24 5.14
CA SER A 205 23.64 -4.66 6.04
C SER A 205 24.32 -3.43 5.41
N LYS A 206 24.39 -2.31 6.13
CA LYS A 206 25.08 -1.06 5.71
C LYS A 206 26.61 -1.20 5.82
N THR A 207 27.20 -2.17 5.12
CA THR A 207 28.65 -2.37 5.10
C THR A 207 29.16 -2.40 3.67
N LYS A 208 30.39 -1.91 3.43
CA LYS A 208 31.00 -1.88 2.08
C LYS A 208 31.05 -3.25 1.38
N LYS A 209 31.02 -4.35 2.14
CA LYS A 209 30.95 -5.72 1.60
C LYS A 209 29.61 -6.03 0.93
N HIS A 210 28.52 -5.48 1.48
CA HIS A 210 27.14 -5.77 1.06
C HIS A 210 26.57 -4.67 0.16
N VAL A 211 27.00 -3.42 0.34
CA VAL A 211 26.60 -2.27 -0.48
C VAL A 211 27.60 -2.10 -1.61
N ARG A 212 27.26 -2.65 -2.78
CA ARG A 212 28.06 -2.55 -4.00
C ARG A 212 27.55 -1.43 -4.87
N HIS A 213 28.47 -0.77 -5.58
CA HIS A 213 28.14 0.20 -6.61
C HIS A 213 27.92 -0.55 -7.94
N TYR A 214 26.83 -0.22 -8.62
CA TYR A 214 26.48 -0.76 -9.92
C TYR A 214 26.32 0.38 -10.91
N LYS A 215 26.82 0.19 -12.13
CA LYS A 215 26.75 1.18 -13.21
C LYS A 215 25.90 0.67 -14.36
N GLN A 216 25.20 1.58 -15.04
CA GLN A 216 24.42 1.26 -16.24
C GLN A 216 25.26 0.64 -17.36
N ALA A 217 26.53 1.04 -17.47
CA ALA A 217 27.46 0.51 -18.47
C ALA A 217 27.78 -0.99 -18.31
N GLU A 218 27.54 -1.58 -17.13
CA GLU A 218 27.81 -3.00 -16.90
C GLU A 218 26.78 -3.92 -17.59
N ALA A 219 25.63 -3.37 -18.02
CA ALA A 219 24.54 -4.02 -18.76
C ALA A 219 23.95 -5.31 -18.13
N ALA A 220 24.45 -5.76 -16.98
CA ALA A 220 24.00 -6.96 -16.29
C ALA A 220 22.89 -6.64 -15.28
N PRO A 221 21.87 -7.51 -15.14
CA PRO A 221 20.88 -7.38 -14.08
C PRO A 221 21.52 -7.44 -12.69
N VAL A 222 21.07 -6.56 -11.79
CA VAL A 222 21.54 -6.51 -10.40
C VAL A 222 20.64 -7.37 -9.53
N LYS A 223 21.19 -8.45 -8.96
CA LYS A 223 20.46 -9.37 -8.07
C LYS A 223 20.78 -9.10 -6.60
N LEU A 224 19.83 -8.55 -5.87
CA LEU A 224 19.91 -8.24 -4.44
C LEU A 224 19.29 -9.38 -3.65
N LYS A 225 20.11 -10.21 -3.00
CA LYS A 225 19.67 -11.38 -2.25
C LYS A 225 19.05 -10.97 -0.91
N THR A 226 17.88 -11.52 -0.60
CA THR A 226 17.10 -11.23 0.62
C THR A 226 16.91 -12.49 1.45
N ARG A 227 16.35 -13.56 0.84
CA ARG A 227 16.04 -14.84 1.49
C ARG A 227 15.24 -14.69 2.79
N CYS A 228 14.12 -13.97 2.70
CA CYS A 228 13.26 -13.68 3.84
C CYS A 228 11.88 -14.33 3.62
N ARG A 229 11.32 -14.97 4.65
CA ARG A 229 9.95 -15.50 4.60
C ARG A 229 8.95 -14.35 4.75
N VAL A 230 7.98 -14.30 3.87
CA VAL A 230 6.92 -13.28 3.85
C VAL A 230 5.54 -13.91 3.73
N GLN A 231 4.53 -13.23 4.27
CA GLN A 231 3.13 -13.63 4.27
C GLN A 231 2.26 -12.38 4.36
N GLY A 232 1.05 -12.43 3.81
CA GLY A 232 0.10 -11.31 3.86
C GLY A 232 0.54 -10.16 2.99
N ASP A 233 0.34 -8.94 3.48
CA ASP A 233 0.78 -7.71 2.84
C ASP A 233 2.29 -7.48 3.08
N VAL A 234 3.01 -7.22 1.99
CA VAL A 234 4.46 -7.10 1.96
C VAL A 234 4.86 -5.79 1.29
N VAL A 235 5.82 -5.09 1.90
CA VAL A 235 6.45 -3.91 1.32
C VAL A 235 7.91 -4.20 1.05
N VAL A 236 8.36 -3.91 -0.16
CA VAL A 236 9.77 -3.97 -0.54
C VAL A 236 10.22 -2.57 -0.94
N GLU A 237 11.21 -2.04 -0.23
CA GLU A 237 11.90 -0.80 -0.58
C GLU A 237 13.26 -1.11 -1.18
N CYS A 238 13.55 -0.48 -2.31
CA CYS A 238 14.87 -0.45 -2.91
C CYS A 238 15.48 0.93 -2.69
N ILE A 239 16.63 0.98 -2.04
CA ILE A 239 17.19 2.19 -1.43
C ILE A 239 18.59 2.43 -1.98
N HIS A 240 18.89 3.64 -2.42
CA HIS A 240 20.24 4.06 -2.76
C HIS A 240 20.97 4.54 -1.50
N MET A 241 22.18 4.03 -1.27
CA MET A 241 23.12 4.62 -0.32
C MET A 241 24.11 5.55 -1.02
N ASP A 242 24.40 6.69 -0.41
CA ASP A 242 25.50 7.54 -0.84
C ASP A 242 26.87 6.82 -0.73
N LYS A 243 27.93 7.50 -1.19
CA LYS A 243 29.29 6.91 -1.25
C LYS A 243 29.84 6.57 0.14
N ASP A 244 29.49 7.37 1.13
CA ASP A 244 29.98 7.25 2.51
C ASP A 244 29.09 6.34 3.38
N LEU A 245 27.95 5.90 2.84
CA LEU A 245 26.95 5.03 3.47
C LEU A 245 26.23 5.68 4.65
N GLU A 246 26.10 7.01 4.65
CA GLU A 246 25.47 7.81 5.69
C GLU A 246 24.04 8.19 5.31
N HIS A 247 23.81 8.58 4.06
CA HIS A 247 22.50 9.01 3.57
C HIS A 247 21.84 7.93 2.74
N GLU A 248 20.53 7.78 2.93
CA GLU A 248 19.68 6.87 2.17
C GLU A 248 18.61 7.64 1.38
N GLU A 249 18.42 7.25 0.13
CA GLU A 249 17.36 7.75 -0.75
C GLU A 249 16.54 6.55 -1.23
N ILE A 250 15.22 6.57 -1.01
CA ILE A 250 14.35 5.51 -1.54
C ILE A 250 14.28 5.68 -3.06
N MET A 251 14.79 4.68 -3.80
CA MET A 251 14.67 4.66 -5.25
C MET A 251 13.22 4.35 -5.64
N PHE A 252 12.69 3.25 -5.08
CA PHE A 252 11.30 2.87 -5.27
C PHE A 252 10.80 1.95 -4.17
N ARG A 253 9.48 1.85 -4.07
CA ARG A 253 8.75 0.95 -3.20
C ARG A 253 7.78 0.10 -4.01
N VAL A 254 7.56 -1.13 -3.56
CA VAL A 254 6.56 -2.05 -4.10
C VAL A 254 5.75 -2.59 -2.94
N MET A 255 4.42 -2.59 -3.09
CA MET A 255 3.53 -3.27 -2.16
C MET A 255 2.73 -4.35 -2.87
N PHE A 256 2.62 -5.53 -2.27
CA PHE A 256 1.81 -6.61 -2.80
C PHE A 256 1.31 -7.51 -1.68
N ASN A 257 0.23 -8.25 -1.93
CA ASN A 257 -0.25 -9.28 -1.01
C ASN A 257 0.14 -10.67 -1.55
N THR A 258 0.70 -11.51 -0.68
CA THR A 258 1.19 -12.85 -1.05
C THR A 258 0.11 -13.78 -1.61
N ALA A 259 -1.16 -13.59 -1.24
CA ALA A 259 -2.28 -14.37 -1.76
C ALA A 259 -2.48 -14.23 -3.28
N PHE A 260 -1.95 -13.17 -3.89
CA PHE A 260 -2.09 -12.86 -5.33
C PHE A 260 -0.81 -13.11 -6.13
N VAL A 261 0.23 -13.67 -5.50
CA VAL A 261 1.48 -14.03 -6.15
C VAL A 261 1.47 -15.53 -6.40
N HIS A 262 1.29 -15.92 -7.67
CA HIS A 262 1.20 -17.34 -8.07
C HIS A 262 2.39 -17.82 -8.90
N SER A 263 3.23 -16.90 -9.37
CA SER A 263 4.43 -17.20 -10.16
C SER A 263 5.68 -17.04 -9.30
N SER A 264 6.75 -17.76 -9.65
CA SER A 264 8.06 -17.63 -8.99
C SER A 264 8.72 -16.26 -9.17
N VAL A 265 8.15 -15.40 -10.02
CA VAL A 265 8.61 -14.05 -10.27
C VAL A 265 7.41 -13.10 -10.40
N LEU A 266 7.39 -12.05 -9.59
CA LEU A 266 6.53 -10.88 -9.79
C LEU A 266 7.34 -9.82 -10.54
N MET A 267 7.03 -9.62 -11.82
CA MET A 267 7.67 -8.63 -12.68
C MET A 267 6.94 -7.28 -12.58
N LEU A 268 7.68 -6.20 -12.38
CA LEU A 268 7.15 -4.86 -12.18
C LEU A 268 7.82 -3.89 -13.14
N SER A 269 7.04 -3.22 -13.96
CA SER A 269 7.50 -2.15 -14.82
C SER A 269 7.71 -0.84 -14.05
N ARG A 270 8.30 0.15 -14.72
CA ARG A 270 8.42 1.53 -14.23
C ARG A 270 7.10 2.16 -13.76
N GLU A 271 5.98 1.76 -14.36
CA GLU A 271 4.65 2.30 -14.02
C GLU A 271 3.99 1.56 -12.84
N GLU A 272 4.57 0.45 -12.40
CA GLU A 272 4.05 -0.41 -11.33
C GLU A 272 4.84 -0.29 -10.02
N ILE A 273 5.77 0.66 -9.95
CA ILE A 273 6.58 0.93 -8.75
C ILE A 273 6.26 2.33 -8.18
N ASP A 274 6.18 2.42 -6.87
CA ASP A 274 5.98 3.69 -6.18
C ASP A 274 7.33 4.42 -6.12
N VAL A 275 7.37 5.66 -6.61
CA VAL A 275 8.59 6.48 -6.64
C VAL A 275 8.30 7.87 -6.08
N VAL A 276 9.35 8.61 -5.73
CA VAL A 276 9.21 10.03 -5.37
C VAL A 276 8.49 10.75 -6.51
N TRP A 277 7.61 11.68 -6.16
CA TRP A 277 6.91 12.48 -7.15
C TRP A 277 7.90 13.15 -8.09
N ASN A 278 7.65 13.08 -9.40
CA ASN A 278 8.52 13.63 -10.45
C ASN A 278 9.91 12.98 -10.61
N ALA A 279 10.20 11.87 -9.90
CA ALA A 279 11.48 11.15 -10.01
C ALA A 279 11.49 10.04 -11.10
N LYS A 280 10.42 9.92 -11.90
CA LYS A 280 10.32 8.89 -12.96
C LYS A 280 11.39 8.99 -14.05
N ASN A 281 12.08 10.12 -14.15
CA ASN A 281 13.18 10.36 -15.09
C ASN A 281 14.50 9.70 -14.66
N GLN A 282 14.67 9.33 -13.38
CA GLN A 282 15.84 8.56 -12.90
C GLN A 282 15.82 7.10 -13.37
N PHE A 283 14.67 6.63 -13.87
CA PHE A 283 14.44 5.29 -14.38
C PHE A 283 14.36 5.30 -15.91
N SER A 284 15.01 4.31 -16.55
CA SER A 284 14.83 4.05 -17.99
C SER A 284 13.36 3.73 -18.30
N ARG A 285 12.91 4.06 -19.52
CA ARG A 285 11.56 3.70 -19.99
C ARG A 285 11.33 2.18 -19.98
N ASP A 286 12.37 1.41 -20.22
CA ASP A 286 12.34 -0.07 -20.21
C ASP A 286 12.69 -0.66 -18.85
N PHE A 287 12.74 0.16 -17.80
CA PHE A 287 13.05 -0.30 -16.45
C PHE A 287 12.06 -1.37 -15.98
N LYS A 288 12.62 -2.42 -15.38
CA LYS A 288 11.88 -3.50 -14.75
C LYS A 288 12.58 -3.96 -13.48
N ALA A 289 11.78 -4.25 -12.46
CA ALA A 289 12.20 -4.87 -11.21
C ALA A 289 11.43 -6.17 -11.01
N ASP A 290 12.13 -7.24 -10.65
CA ASP A 290 11.53 -8.54 -10.42
C ASP A 290 11.68 -8.94 -8.94
N VAL A 291 10.58 -9.35 -8.32
CA VAL A 291 10.60 -9.98 -6.99
C VAL A 291 10.60 -11.50 -7.20
N GLY A 292 11.70 -12.16 -6.84
CA GLY A 292 11.84 -13.61 -6.91
C GLY A 292 11.24 -14.29 -5.69
N ALA A 293 10.31 -15.22 -5.92
CA ALA A 293 9.57 -15.97 -4.91
C ALA A 293 9.86 -17.47 -5.03
N TYR A 294 10.19 -18.09 -3.89
CA TYR A 294 10.28 -19.53 -3.74
C TYR A 294 9.16 -20.03 -2.84
N PHE A 295 8.24 -20.81 -3.41
CA PHE A 295 7.15 -21.44 -2.69
C PHE A 295 7.62 -22.74 -2.06
N PHE A 296 7.25 -22.96 -0.81
CA PHE A 296 7.52 -24.23 -0.15
C PHE A 296 6.71 -25.34 -0.83
N PRO A 297 7.30 -26.50 -1.14
CA PRO A 297 6.51 -27.65 -1.56
C PRO A 297 5.46 -27.93 -0.48
N SER A 298 4.19 -28.04 -0.86
CA SER A 298 3.18 -28.54 0.05
C SER A 298 3.63 -29.93 0.50
N LEU A 299 3.88 -30.10 1.80
CA LEU A 299 4.00 -31.44 2.39
C LEU A 299 2.64 -32.11 2.21
N SER A 300 2.46 -32.80 1.10
CA SER A 300 1.45 -33.85 1.00
C SER A 300 1.83 -34.85 2.07
N ILE A 301 1.17 -34.78 3.23
CA ILE A 301 1.21 -35.87 4.19
C ILE A 301 0.60 -37.05 3.44
N CYS A 302 1.46 -37.94 2.95
CA CYS A 302 1.05 -39.28 2.58
C CYS A 302 0.47 -39.90 3.85
N SER A 303 -0.84 -39.83 4.00
CA SER A 303 -1.59 -40.67 4.92
C SER A 303 -1.41 -42.11 4.44
N TRP A 304 -0.58 -42.86 5.16
CA TRP A 304 -0.54 -44.32 5.14
C TRP A 304 -1.76 -44.89 5.83
#